data_AF-A0A1M6RBH4-F1
#
_entry.id   AF-A0A1M6RBH4-F1
#
_cell.length_a   1.000
_cell.length_b   1.000
_cell.length_c   1.000
_cell.angle_alpha   90.00
_cell.angle_beta   90.00
_cell.angle_gamma   90.00
#
_symmetry.space_group_name_H-M   'P 1'
#
loop_
_entity.id
_entity.type
_entity.pdbx_description
1 polymer ?
#
loop_
_entity_poly.entity_id
_entity_poly.type
_entity_poly.pdbx_seq_one_letter_code
_entity_poly.pdbx_strand_id
1 'polypeptide(L)'
;MRKHIFAAALLLIATFLVAVSVAEVAFPESFLTFTDKEFLIEKFPKIWKYNIHVGLASLALGILLVVPAYRKDKDFTIKGLETLFRIGIGGMFVFASIFKIQDPKQFATLVAQYQFLPDFINNFFGLVYPQFELWFGLAMIFTPFIKESALAIFWMFVSFIIALTWALALDLGITCGCFELEGAQSKSEAWTALIRDLILIGPTFWLTLRPNRSIIGIWKK
;
A
#
# COMPACT_ATOMS: atom_id res chain seq x y z
N MET A 1 27.44 10.88 13.83
CA MET A 1 27.61 9.52 13.27
C MET A 1 26.88 8.43 14.09
N ARG A 2 27.26 8.14 15.34
CA ARG A 2 26.64 7.07 16.17
C ARG A 2 25.12 7.21 16.39
N LYS A 3 24.59 8.45 16.45
CA LYS A 3 23.15 8.73 16.57
C LYS A 3 22.37 8.37 15.29
N HIS A 4 22.88 8.74 14.12
CA HIS A 4 22.28 8.39 12.81
C HIS A 4 22.26 6.88 12.59
N ILE A 5 23.36 6.18 12.90
CA ILE A 5 23.45 4.72 12.74
C ILE A 5 22.37 4.01 13.57
N PHE A 6 22.16 4.45 14.81
CA PHE A 6 21.15 3.89 15.68
C PHE A 6 19.72 4.14 15.16
N ALA A 7 19.41 5.38 14.75
CA ALA A 7 18.12 5.71 14.18
C ALA A 7 17.87 4.96 12.85
N ALA A 8 18.89 4.81 12.00
CA ALA A 8 18.82 4.06 10.76
C ALA A 8 18.56 2.56 11.01
N ALA A 9 19.25 1.94 11.97
CA ALA A 9 19.02 0.55 12.33
C ALA A 9 17.58 0.33 12.80
N LEU A 10 17.05 1.21 13.66
CA LEU A 10 15.66 1.14 14.10
C LEU A 10 14.66 1.30 12.96
N LEU A 11 14.90 2.22 12.02
CA LEU A 11 14.04 2.41 10.85
C LEU A 11 14.09 1.23 9.89
N LEU A 12 15.25 0.60 9.70
CA LEU A 12 15.37 -0.63 8.90
C LEU A 12 14.57 -1.77 9.52
N ILE A 13 14.68 -1.96 10.84
CA ILE A 13 13.89 -2.97 11.56
C ILE A 13 12.39 -2.65 11.47
N ALA A 14 12.01 -1.38 11.67
CA ALA A 14 10.62 -0.95 11.53
C ALA A 14 10.07 -1.19 10.12
N THR A 15 10.87 -0.90 9.09
CA THR A 15 10.50 -1.13 7.68
C THR A 15 10.31 -2.62 7.41
N PHE A 16 11.22 -3.46 7.90
CA PHE A 16 11.09 -4.91 7.78
C PHE A 16 9.82 -5.42 8.45
N LEU A 17 9.50 -4.96 9.67
CA LEU A 17 8.29 -5.34 10.38
C LEU A 17 7.01 -4.90 9.65
N VAL A 18 7.00 -3.71 9.05
CA VAL A 18 5.88 -3.24 8.23
C VAL A 18 5.75 -4.07 6.94
N ALA A 19 6.86 -4.45 6.31
CA ALA A 19 6.83 -5.34 5.15
C ALA A 19 6.27 -6.72 5.50
N VAL A 20 6.64 -7.29 6.65
CA VAL A 20 6.06 -8.52 7.20
C VAL A 20 4.57 -8.32 7.48
N SER A 21 4.18 -7.19 8.07
CA SER A 21 2.76 -6.89 8.30
C SER A 21 1.92 -6.91 7.02
N VAL A 22 2.42 -6.25 5.98
CA VAL A 22 1.75 -6.22 4.66
C VAL A 22 1.70 -7.61 4.04
N ALA A 23 2.79 -8.38 4.11
CA ALA A 23 2.84 -9.75 3.63
C ALA A 23 1.78 -10.64 4.32
N GLU A 24 1.74 -10.62 5.66
CA GLU A 24 0.82 -11.43 6.46
C GLU A 24 -0.66 -11.10 6.22
N VAL A 25 -0.97 -9.83 5.98
CA VAL A 25 -2.36 -9.37 5.83
C VAL A 25 -2.82 -9.44 4.37
N ALA A 26 -1.95 -9.11 3.42
CA ALA A 26 -2.34 -8.88 2.02
C ALA A 26 -1.80 -9.93 1.03
N PHE A 27 -0.75 -10.68 1.38
CA PHE A 27 -0.11 -11.64 0.47
C PHE A 27 0.23 -12.95 1.19
N PRO A 28 -0.78 -13.78 1.51
CA PRO A 28 -0.57 -14.99 2.30
C PRO A 28 0.52 -15.90 1.70
N GLU A 29 0.64 -16.02 0.38
CA GLU A 29 1.67 -16.86 -0.25
C GLU A 29 3.03 -16.17 -0.50
N SER A 30 3.29 -15.02 0.12
CA SER A 30 4.57 -14.33 -0.08
C SER A 30 5.71 -14.97 0.73
N PHE A 31 6.96 -14.82 0.26
CA PHE A 31 8.13 -15.31 0.98
C PHE A 31 8.31 -14.70 2.39
N LEU A 32 7.71 -13.53 2.63
CA LEU A 32 7.71 -12.78 3.89
C LEU A 32 6.62 -13.24 4.86
N THR A 33 5.65 -14.02 4.39
CA THR A 33 4.60 -14.57 5.24
C THR A 33 5.18 -15.70 6.08
N PHE A 34 5.22 -15.50 7.39
CA PHE A 34 5.62 -16.51 8.35
C PHE A 34 4.50 -17.52 8.58
N THR A 35 3.27 -17.04 8.63
CA THR A 35 2.11 -17.85 9.01
C THR A 35 1.74 -18.91 7.96
N ASP A 36 2.26 -18.81 6.74
CA ASP A 36 1.97 -19.72 5.64
C ASP A 36 3.15 -20.62 5.25
N LYS A 37 4.22 -20.67 6.06
CA LYS A 37 5.36 -21.56 5.77
C LYS A 37 5.02 -23.00 6.07
N GLU A 38 5.30 -23.89 5.11
CA GLU A 38 5.02 -25.33 5.20
C GLU A 38 5.46 -25.95 6.53
N PHE A 39 6.69 -25.65 6.98
CA PHE A 39 7.23 -26.19 8.23
C PHE A 39 6.45 -25.75 9.49
N LEU A 40 5.83 -24.57 9.46
CA LEU A 40 5.01 -24.04 10.55
C LEU A 40 3.61 -24.62 10.52
N ILE A 41 3.03 -24.83 9.35
CA ILE A 41 1.72 -25.45 9.18
C ILE A 41 1.78 -26.92 9.63
N GLU A 42 2.84 -27.65 9.28
CA GLU A 42 3.05 -29.03 9.70
C GLU A 42 3.11 -29.16 11.23
N LYS A 43 3.77 -28.21 11.90
CA LYS A 43 3.90 -28.20 13.37
C LYS A 43 2.66 -27.64 14.08
N PHE A 44 1.98 -26.67 13.45
CA PHE A 44 0.82 -25.97 13.98
C PHE A 44 -0.26 -25.82 12.90
N PRO A 45 -1.12 -26.84 12.73
CA PRO A 45 -2.08 -26.92 11.63
C PRO A 45 -3.30 -26.00 11.76
N LYS A 46 -3.18 -24.89 12.51
CA LYS A 46 -4.17 -23.80 12.56
C LYS A 46 -3.50 -22.43 12.54
N ILE A 47 -2.19 -22.37 12.27
CA ILE A 47 -1.40 -21.15 12.40
C ILE A 47 -1.88 -20.07 11.44
N TRP A 48 -2.29 -20.43 10.21
CA TRP A 48 -2.80 -19.51 9.19
C TRP A 48 -3.94 -18.60 9.69
N LYS A 49 -4.73 -19.04 10.67
CA LYS A 49 -5.82 -18.23 11.27
C LYS A 49 -5.32 -16.99 12.01
N TYR A 50 -4.04 -16.96 12.36
CA TYR A 50 -3.41 -15.88 13.11
C TYR A 50 -2.66 -14.89 12.24
N ASN A 51 -2.70 -15.03 10.90
CA ASN A 51 -2.01 -14.13 9.97
C ASN A 51 -2.33 -12.64 10.23
N ILE A 52 -3.61 -12.31 10.43
CA ILE A 52 -4.03 -10.93 10.77
C ILE A 52 -3.45 -10.48 12.11
N HIS A 53 -3.42 -11.35 13.12
CA HIS A 53 -2.87 -11.01 14.43
C HIS A 53 -1.36 -10.78 14.37
N VAL A 54 -0.63 -11.63 13.65
CA VAL A 54 0.82 -11.48 13.42
C VAL A 54 1.10 -10.21 12.61
N GLY A 55 0.28 -9.93 11.60
CA GLY A 55 0.34 -8.71 10.80
C GLY A 55 0.11 -7.44 11.62
N LEU A 56 -0.90 -7.43 12.50
CA LEU A 56 -1.17 -6.28 13.39
C LEU A 56 -0.07 -6.10 14.45
N ALA A 57 0.44 -7.20 15.01
CA ALA A 57 1.51 -7.14 16.00
C ALA A 57 2.82 -6.60 15.39
N SER A 58 3.19 -7.06 14.20
CA SER A 58 4.36 -6.55 13.48
C SER A 58 4.22 -5.07 13.10
N LEU A 59 3.03 -4.62 12.68
CA LEU A 59 2.75 -3.20 12.45
C LEU A 59 2.93 -2.36 13.73
N ALA A 60 2.33 -2.81 14.84
CA ALA A 60 2.41 -2.11 16.11
C ALA A 60 3.86 -1.99 16.61
N LEU A 61 4.64 -3.07 16.51
CA LEU A 61 6.06 -3.06 16.85
C LEU A 61 6.86 -2.12 15.93
N GLY A 62 6.59 -2.14 14.62
CA GLY A 62 7.22 -1.24 13.66
C GLY A 62 6.99 0.23 14.01
N ILE A 63 5.75 0.61 14.32
CA ILE A 63 5.39 1.97 14.75
C ILE A 63 6.07 2.32 16.08
N LEU A 64 6.08 1.40 17.04
CA LEU A 64 6.69 1.63 18.35
C LEU A 64 8.19 1.91 18.24
N LEU A 65 8.90 1.23 17.32
CA LEU A 65 10.34 1.46 17.06
C LEU A 65 10.65 2.83 16.43
N VAL A 66 9.67 3.49 15.80
CA VAL A 66 9.84 4.85 15.30
C VAL A 66 10.02 5.85 16.46
N VAL A 67 9.40 5.62 17.62
CA VAL A 67 9.49 6.53 18.78
C VAL A 67 10.93 6.68 19.30
N PRO A 68 11.69 5.62 19.63
CA PRO A 68 13.09 5.75 20.04
C PRO A 68 13.98 6.27 18.91
N ALA A 69 13.69 5.96 17.64
CA ALA A 69 14.42 6.52 16.50
C ALA A 69 14.25 8.05 16.45
N TYR A 70 13.01 8.52 16.54
CA TYR A 70 12.64 9.94 16.54
C TYR A 70 13.24 10.70 17.72
N ARG A 71 13.23 10.11 18.92
CA ARG A 71 13.87 10.70 20.12
C ARG A 71 15.37 10.83 19.96
N LYS A 72 16.02 9.92 19.22
CA LYS A 72 17.48 9.94 19.05
C LYS A 72 17.94 10.90 17.97
N ASP A 73 17.23 10.93 16.84
CA ASP A 73 17.53 11.78 15.70
C ASP A 73 16.27 12.14 14.91
N LYS A 74 15.62 13.23 15.35
CA LYS A 74 14.37 13.71 14.76
C LYS A 74 14.49 14.04 13.28
N ASP A 75 15.55 14.74 12.86
CA ASP A 75 15.69 15.19 11.48
C ASP A 75 15.92 14.00 10.54
N PHE A 76 16.85 13.10 10.90
CA PHE A 76 17.09 11.90 10.10
C PHE A 76 15.86 11.00 10.03
N THR A 77 15.16 10.78 11.16
CA THR A 77 13.98 9.92 11.19
C THR A 77 12.84 10.44 10.32
N ILE A 78 12.55 11.74 10.35
CA ILE A 78 11.50 12.32 9.50
C ILE A 78 11.84 12.14 8.01
N LYS A 79 13.09 12.46 7.62
CA LYS A 79 13.54 12.32 6.22
C LYS A 79 13.51 10.85 5.76
N GLY A 80 13.86 9.94 6.67
CA GLY A 80 13.81 8.49 6.43
C GLY A 80 12.39 8.00 6.19
N LEU A 81 11.45 8.35 7.06
CA LEU A 81 10.03 8.02 6.89
C LEU A 81 9.45 8.60 5.60
N GLU A 82 9.76 9.85 5.27
CA GLU A 82 9.34 10.47 4.00
C GLU A 82 9.84 9.66 2.80
N THR A 83 11.10 9.22 2.84
CA THR A 83 11.69 8.42 1.77
C THR A 83 11.05 7.04 1.66
N LEU A 84 10.82 6.38 2.80
CA LEU A 84 10.17 5.07 2.86
C LEU A 84 8.74 5.12 2.34
N PHE A 85 7.95 6.11 2.74
CA PHE A 85 6.58 6.26 2.26
C PHE A 85 6.53 6.59 0.77
N ARG A 86 7.44 7.43 0.26
CA ARG A 86 7.52 7.74 -1.17
C ARG A 86 7.82 6.50 -2.02
N ILE A 87 8.83 5.73 -1.62
CA ILE A 87 9.21 4.51 -2.34
C ILE A 87 8.14 3.43 -2.19
N GLY A 88 7.62 3.22 -0.98
CA GLY A 88 6.61 2.19 -0.71
C GLY A 88 5.29 2.45 -1.42
N ILE A 89 4.68 3.63 -1.19
CA ILE A 89 3.39 3.98 -1.80
C ILE A 89 3.54 4.16 -3.31
N GLY A 90 4.57 4.89 -3.76
CA GLY A 90 4.81 5.10 -5.19
C GLY A 90 5.08 3.78 -5.91
N GLY A 91 5.94 2.92 -5.36
CA GLY A 91 6.24 1.61 -5.92
C GLY A 91 5.03 0.69 -5.96
N MET A 92 4.17 0.73 -4.95
CA MET A 92 2.90 -0.01 -4.92
C MET A 92 1.98 0.40 -6.08
N PHE A 93 1.79 1.70 -6.30
CA PHE A 93 0.96 2.20 -7.40
C PHE A 93 1.55 1.86 -8.78
N VAL A 94 2.88 1.97 -8.93
CA VAL A 94 3.56 1.54 -10.16
C VAL A 94 3.32 0.05 -10.42
N PHE A 95 3.55 -0.80 -9.42
CA PHE A 95 3.36 -2.25 -9.57
C PHE A 95 1.90 -2.60 -9.91
N ALA A 96 0.93 -2.06 -9.15
CA ALA A 96 -0.49 -2.29 -9.39
C ALA A 96 -0.94 -1.81 -10.78
N SER A 97 -0.39 -0.69 -11.27
CA SER A 97 -0.72 -0.16 -12.60
C SER A 97 -0.27 -1.06 -13.74
N ILE A 98 0.87 -1.75 -13.60
CA ILE A 98 1.42 -2.59 -14.66
C ILE A 98 0.45 -3.73 -15.02
N PHE A 99 -0.10 -4.42 -14.01
CA PHE A 99 -1.07 -5.49 -14.26
C PHE A 99 -2.33 -4.98 -14.97
N LYS A 100 -2.79 -3.78 -14.61
CA LYS A 100 -3.98 -3.16 -15.21
C LYS A 100 -3.74 -2.65 -16.63
N ILE A 101 -2.53 -2.16 -16.92
CA ILE A 101 -2.13 -1.69 -18.26
C ILE A 101 -1.90 -2.87 -19.21
N GLN A 102 -1.44 -4.01 -18.70
CA GLN A 102 -1.23 -5.22 -19.51
C GLN A 102 -2.53 -5.81 -20.05
N ASP A 103 -3.60 -5.82 -19.25
CA ASP A 103 -4.94 -6.22 -19.70
C ASP A 103 -6.01 -5.17 -19.32
N PRO A 104 -6.13 -4.09 -20.12
CA PRO A 104 -7.10 -3.04 -19.84
C PRO A 104 -8.55 -3.51 -20.01
N LYS A 105 -8.80 -4.55 -20.81
CA LYS A 105 -10.14 -5.12 -21.01
C LYS A 105 -10.60 -5.83 -19.74
N GLN A 106 -9.73 -6.64 -19.15
CA GLN A 106 -10.00 -7.31 -17.89
C GLN A 106 -10.17 -6.31 -16.75
N PHE A 107 -9.33 -5.28 -16.68
CA PHE A 107 -9.51 -4.22 -15.68
C PHE A 107 -10.84 -3.45 -15.87
N ALA A 108 -11.23 -3.09 -17.10
CA ALA A 108 -12.53 -2.48 -17.37
C ALA A 108 -13.70 -3.39 -16.97
N THR A 109 -13.55 -4.71 -17.13
CA THR A 109 -14.54 -5.71 -16.68
C THR A 109 -14.66 -5.71 -15.16
N LEU A 110 -13.54 -5.68 -14.43
CA LEU A 110 -13.52 -5.57 -12.97
C LEU A 110 -14.18 -4.26 -12.49
N VAL A 111 -13.91 -3.15 -13.18
CA VAL A 111 -14.55 -1.85 -12.87
C VAL A 111 -16.05 -1.91 -13.11
N ALA A 112 -16.50 -2.51 -14.22
CA ALA A 112 -17.92 -2.66 -14.53
C ALA A 112 -18.67 -3.50 -13.48
N GLN A 113 -18.00 -4.45 -12.84
CA GLN A 113 -18.61 -5.24 -11.76
C GLN A 113 -19.10 -4.35 -10.62
N TYR A 114 -18.44 -3.22 -10.32
CA TYR A 114 -18.86 -2.31 -9.25
C TYR A 114 -20.26 -1.71 -9.47
N GLN A 115 -20.82 -1.82 -10.68
CA GLN A 115 -22.16 -1.31 -11.05
C GLN A 115 -22.35 0.17 -10.67
N PHE A 116 -21.25 0.92 -10.59
CA PHE A 116 -21.20 2.30 -10.12
C PHE A 116 -21.22 3.31 -11.27
N LEU A 117 -20.65 2.93 -12.42
CA LEU A 117 -20.47 3.78 -13.59
C LEU A 117 -21.15 3.18 -14.83
N PRO A 118 -21.62 4.03 -15.78
CA PRO A 118 -22.08 3.58 -17.10
C PRO A 118 -21.00 2.87 -17.90
N ASP A 119 -21.39 1.95 -18.78
CA ASP A 119 -20.46 1.10 -19.57
C ASP A 119 -19.40 1.87 -20.36
N PHE A 120 -19.76 3.01 -20.95
CA PHE A 120 -18.79 3.84 -21.67
C PHE A 120 -17.71 4.41 -20.73
N ILE A 121 -18.10 4.79 -19.51
CA ILE A 121 -17.17 5.30 -18.50
C ILE A 121 -16.30 4.17 -17.96
N ASN A 122 -16.81 2.94 -17.82
CA ASN A 122 -16.02 1.78 -17.39
C ASN A 122 -14.81 1.54 -18.31
N ASN A 123 -15.02 1.59 -19.63
CA ASN A 123 -13.94 1.42 -20.61
C ASN A 123 -12.94 2.59 -20.58
N PHE A 124 -13.43 3.82 -20.50
CA PHE A 124 -12.55 5.00 -20.40
C PHE A 124 -11.72 4.96 -19.12
N PHE A 125 -12.35 4.64 -17.99
CA PHE A 125 -11.69 4.50 -16.70
C PHE A 125 -10.65 3.38 -16.73
N GLY A 126 -10.97 2.23 -17.34
CA GLY A 126 -10.05 1.10 -17.50
C GLY A 126 -8.78 1.45 -18.28
N LEU A 127 -8.85 2.38 -19.23
CA LEU A 127 -7.70 2.84 -20.00
C LEU A 127 -6.91 3.94 -19.29
N VAL A 128 -7.60 4.90 -18.68
CA VAL A 128 -6.99 6.13 -18.19
C VAL A 128 -6.49 5.98 -16.76
N TYR A 129 -7.29 5.40 -15.87
CA TYR A 129 -6.99 5.37 -14.45
C TYR A 129 -5.66 4.66 -14.11
N PRO A 130 -5.32 3.51 -14.72
CA PRO A 130 -4.01 2.86 -14.49
C PRO A 130 -2.83 3.73 -14.91
N GLN A 131 -3.01 4.55 -15.94
CA GLN A 131 -1.97 5.46 -16.41
C GLN A 131 -1.69 6.57 -15.40
N PHE A 132 -2.74 7.07 -14.73
CA PHE A 132 -2.58 7.97 -13.58
C PHE A 132 -1.83 7.28 -12.44
N GLU A 133 -2.15 6.02 -12.12
CA GLU A 133 -1.46 5.27 -11.07
C GLU A 133 0.03 5.15 -11.37
N LEU A 134 0.37 4.80 -12.60
CA LEU A 134 1.76 4.66 -13.05
C LEU A 134 2.51 5.99 -12.94
N TRP A 135 2.00 7.06 -13.56
CA TRP A 135 2.73 8.32 -13.63
C TRP A 135 2.83 9.01 -12.27
N PHE A 136 1.78 9.02 -11.46
CA PHE A 136 1.85 9.59 -10.12
C PHE A 136 2.65 8.72 -9.14
N GLY A 137 2.64 7.39 -9.32
CA GLY A 137 3.53 6.48 -8.62
C GLY A 137 5.01 6.74 -8.94
N LEU A 138 5.35 6.87 -10.23
CA LEU A 138 6.69 7.24 -10.68
C LEU A 138 7.08 8.65 -10.22
N ALA A 139 6.16 9.61 -10.28
CA ALA A 139 6.42 10.98 -9.85
C ALA A 139 6.69 11.05 -8.34
N MET A 140 5.95 10.29 -7.53
CA MET A 140 6.18 10.14 -6.10
C MET A 140 7.60 9.60 -5.82
N ILE A 141 8.13 8.71 -6.67
CA ILE A 141 9.47 8.15 -6.49
C ILE A 141 10.55 9.08 -7.06
N PHE A 142 10.44 9.58 -8.27
CA PHE A 142 11.59 10.17 -8.96
C PHE A 142 11.64 11.69 -8.95
N THR A 143 10.52 12.36 -8.68
CA THR A 143 10.41 13.82 -8.86
C THR A 143 10.42 14.59 -7.54
N PRO A 144 10.70 15.91 -7.57
CA PRO A 144 10.52 16.75 -6.39
C PRO A 144 9.05 17.15 -6.12
N PHE A 145 8.10 16.80 -7.01
CA PHE A 145 6.68 17.14 -6.93
C PHE A 145 5.90 16.21 -5.99
N ILE A 146 6.38 16.08 -4.75
CA ILE A 146 5.82 15.15 -3.76
C ILE A 146 4.39 15.53 -3.41
N LYS A 147 4.14 16.82 -3.16
CA LYS A 147 2.85 17.27 -2.63
C LYS A 147 1.76 17.02 -3.65
N GLU A 148 2.05 17.33 -4.89
CA GLU A 148 1.18 17.14 -6.04
C GLU A 148 0.94 15.65 -6.28
N SER A 149 1.99 14.84 -6.27
CA SER A 149 1.89 13.38 -6.43
C SER A 149 1.13 12.71 -5.29
N ALA A 150 1.39 13.12 -4.05
CA ALA A 150 0.71 12.64 -2.86
C ALA A 150 -0.76 13.03 -2.84
N LEU A 151 -1.10 14.24 -3.30
CA LEU A 151 -2.48 14.68 -3.40
C LEU A 151 -3.25 13.86 -4.45
N ALA A 152 -2.64 13.61 -5.61
CA ALA A 152 -3.23 12.75 -6.63
C ALA A 152 -3.46 11.32 -6.10
N ILE A 153 -2.43 10.69 -5.53
CA ILE A 153 -2.53 9.33 -4.96
C ILE A 153 -3.54 9.28 -3.79
N PHE A 154 -3.61 10.33 -2.96
CA PHE A 154 -4.61 10.43 -1.89
C PHE A 154 -6.03 10.37 -2.44
N TRP A 155 -6.34 11.13 -3.49
CA TRP A 155 -7.67 11.09 -4.12
C TRP A 155 -7.96 9.75 -4.79
N MET A 156 -6.94 9.08 -5.31
CA MET A 156 -7.08 7.71 -5.85
C MET A 156 -7.43 6.69 -4.75
N PHE A 157 -6.80 6.80 -3.58
CA PHE A 157 -7.20 6.01 -2.41
C PHE A 157 -8.65 6.31 -1.99
N VAL A 158 -9.05 7.59 -1.97
CA VAL A 158 -10.44 7.96 -1.66
C VAL A 158 -11.41 7.30 -2.64
N SER A 159 -11.13 7.32 -3.94
CA SER A 159 -12.00 6.65 -4.92
C SER A 159 -12.06 5.13 -4.74
N PHE A 160 -10.94 4.47 -4.39
CA PHE A 160 -10.95 3.03 -4.11
C PHE A 160 -11.75 2.68 -2.85
N ILE A 161 -11.59 3.46 -1.78
CA ILE A 161 -12.36 3.30 -0.55
C ILE A 161 -13.86 3.46 -0.82
N ILE A 162 -14.26 4.46 -1.62
CA ILE A 162 -15.66 4.66 -2.01
C ILE A 162 -16.17 3.45 -2.81
N ALA A 163 -15.43 3.00 -3.83
CA ALA A 163 -15.82 1.87 -4.66
C ALA A 163 -15.96 0.57 -3.85
N LEU A 164 -15.00 0.27 -2.96
CA LEU A 164 -15.05 -0.90 -2.09
C LEU A 164 -16.17 -0.85 -1.06
N THR A 165 -16.40 0.31 -0.46
CA THR A 165 -17.50 0.51 0.50
C THR A 165 -18.85 0.31 -0.21
N TRP A 166 -18.98 0.81 -1.44
CA TRP A 166 -20.15 0.61 -2.28
C TRP A 166 -20.38 -0.88 -2.59
N ALA A 167 -19.35 -1.59 -3.04
CA ALA A 167 -19.44 -3.03 -3.33
C ALA A 167 -19.86 -3.83 -2.09
N LEU A 168 -19.27 -3.54 -0.92
CA LEU A 168 -19.63 -4.20 0.34
C LEU A 168 -21.05 -3.87 0.80
N ALA A 169 -21.53 -2.65 0.58
CA ALA A 169 -22.89 -2.23 0.96
C ALA A 169 -23.98 -2.91 0.12
N LEU A 170 -23.69 -3.18 -1.15
CA LEU A 170 -24.59 -3.87 -2.07
C LEU A 170 -24.38 -5.40 -2.13
N ASP A 171 -23.47 -5.91 -1.30
CA ASP A 171 -23.05 -7.32 -1.28
C ASP A 171 -22.65 -7.84 -2.67
N LEU A 172 -22.10 -6.95 -3.49
CA LEU A 172 -21.51 -7.30 -4.76
C LEU A 172 -20.19 -8.00 -4.42
N GLY A 173 -20.08 -9.31 -4.62
CA GLY A 173 -18.87 -10.10 -4.32
C GLY A 173 -17.68 -9.74 -5.21
N ILE A 174 -17.15 -8.52 -5.07
CA ILE A 174 -16.17 -7.87 -5.95
C ILE A 174 -14.89 -7.55 -5.16
N THR A 175 -13.74 -7.58 -5.85
CA THR A 175 -12.41 -7.28 -5.31
C THR A 175 -11.86 -5.94 -5.83
N CYS A 176 -10.87 -5.37 -5.12
CA CYS A 176 -10.22 -4.09 -5.47
C CYS A 176 -9.40 -4.14 -6.79
N GLY A 177 -9.17 -5.33 -7.37
CA GLY A 177 -8.41 -5.48 -8.63
C GLY A 177 -6.96 -4.97 -8.58
N CYS A 178 -6.38 -4.76 -7.40
CA CYS A 178 -5.06 -4.17 -7.23
C CYS A 178 -3.88 -5.14 -7.42
N PHE A 179 -4.07 -6.46 -7.26
CA PHE A 179 -2.94 -7.40 -7.21
C PHE A 179 -3.12 -8.73 -7.96
N GLU A 180 -4.33 -9.11 -8.39
CA GLU A 180 -4.56 -10.32 -9.18
C GLU A 180 -5.73 -10.12 -10.15
N LEU A 181 -5.65 -10.77 -11.31
CA LEU A 181 -6.61 -10.65 -12.41
C LEU A 181 -7.61 -11.84 -12.45
N GLU A 182 -7.58 -12.77 -11.50
CA GLU A 182 -8.54 -13.88 -11.47
C GLU A 182 -9.83 -13.50 -10.73
N GLY A 183 -10.96 -13.79 -11.38
CA GLY A 183 -12.29 -13.33 -10.99
C GLY A 183 -12.86 -14.02 -9.74
N ALA A 184 -13.77 -13.27 -9.09
CA ALA A 184 -14.58 -13.65 -7.93
C ALA A 184 -13.77 -14.19 -6.75
N GLN A 185 -13.15 -13.26 -6.02
CA GLN A 185 -12.61 -13.56 -4.71
C GLN A 185 -13.41 -12.85 -3.59
N SER A 186 -13.27 -13.37 -2.39
CA SER A 186 -14.30 -13.40 -1.35
C SER A 186 -14.63 -12.02 -0.73
N LYS A 187 -15.80 -11.90 -0.07
CA LYS A 187 -16.15 -10.73 0.76
C LYS A 187 -15.04 -10.38 1.77
N SER A 188 -14.30 -11.39 2.24
CA SER A 188 -13.17 -11.21 3.17
C SER A 188 -12.07 -10.35 2.56
N GLU A 189 -11.79 -10.49 1.27
CA GLU A 189 -10.72 -9.73 0.62
C GLU A 189 -11.11 -8.31 0.28
N ALA A 190 -12.39 -8.06 -0.03
CA ALA A 190 -12.90 -6.70 -0.14
C ALA A 190 -12.71 -5.93 1.18
N TRP A 191 -12.95 -6.58 2.32
CA TRP A 191 -12.64 -6.03 3.65
C TRP A 191 -11.14 -5.81 3.85
N THR A 192 -10.30 -6.79 3.51
CA THR A 192 -8.84 -6.66 3.62
C THR A 192 -8.32 -5.49 2.78
N ALA A 193 -8.79 -5.35 1.54
CA ALA A 193 -8.43 -4.26 0.65
C ALA A 193 -8.87 -2.89 1.22
N LEU A 194 -10.10 -2.80 1.73
CA LEU A 194 -10.61 -1.57 2.35
C LEU A 194 -9.79 -1.16 3.57
N ILE A 195 -9.46 -2.11 4.45
CA ILE A 195 -8.63 -1.87 5.63
C ILE A 195 -7.22 -1.41 5.22
N ARG A 196 -6.62 -2.05 4.21
CA ARG A 196 -5.32 -1.65 3.67
C ARG A 196 -5.35 -0.21 3.16
N ASP A 197 -6.36 0.15 2.37
CA ASP A 197 -6.47 1.49 1.80
C ASP A 197 -6.67 2.55 2.89
N LEU A 198 -7.46 2.24 3.94
CA LEU A 198 -7.62 3.09 5.13
C LEU A 198 -6.32 3.25 5.95
N ILE A 199 -5.45 2.23 5.97
CA ILE A 199 -4.15 2.33 6.63
C ILE A 199 -3.19 3.18 5.80
N LEU A 200 -3.15 2.99 4.47
CA LEU A 200 -2.21 3.65 3.57
C LEU A 200 -2.58 5.10 3.22
N ILE A 201 -3.86 5.48 3.33
CA ILE A 201 -4.28 6.86 3.11
C ILE A 201 -3.70 7.81 4.17
N GLY A 202 -3.48 7.34 5.40
CA GLY A 202 -2.88 8.11 6.51
C GLY A 202 -1.48 8.65 6.21
N PRO A 203 -0.47 7.80 5.93
CA PRO A 203 0.87 8.25 5.55
C PRO A 203 0.87 9.03 4.22
N THR A 204 -0.02 8.69 3.28
CA THR A 204 -0.19 9.46 2.03
C THR A 204 -0.64 10.89 2.34
N PHE A 205 -1.66 11.06 3.17
CA PHE A 205 -2.13 12.38 3.61
C PHE A 205 -1.03 13.15 4.33
N TRP A 206 -0.25 12.48 5.19
CA TRP A 206 0.87 13.10 5.88
C TRP A 206 1.93 13.66 4.91
N LEU A 207 2.20 12.99 3.79
CA LEU A 207 3.11 13.48 2.74
C LEU A 207 2.58 14.77 2.08
N THR A 208 1.26 14.94 1.94
CA THR A 208 0.66 16.16 1.33
C THR A 208 0.96 17.43 2.15
N LEU A 209 1.07 17.30 3.48
CA LEU A 209 1.23 18.42 4.41
C LEU A 209 2.70 18.83 4.61
N ARG A 210 3.66 18.06 4.11
CA ARG A 210 5.09 18.25 4.40
C ARG A 210 5.84 18.91 3.24
N PRO A 211 6.79 19.82 3.53
CA PRO A 211 7.74 20.27 2.52
C PRO A 211 8.80 19.17 2.28
N ASN A 212 9.00 18.74 1.04
CA ASN A 212 10.31 18.72 0.37
C ASN A 212 11.56 18.22 1.15
N ARG A 213 11.55 17.15 1.95
CA ARG A 213 12.66 16.85 2.88
C ARG A 213 13.06 15.38 2.88
N SER A 214 13.45 14.85 1.73
CA SER A 214 14.01 13.49 1.67
C SER A 214 15.50 13.39 1.98
N ILE A 215 15.93 12.17 2.33
CA ILE A 215 17.33 11.76 2.42
C ILE A 215 17.99 11.73 1.03
N ILE A 216 17.23 11.35 -0.01
CA ILE A 216 17.76 11.16 -1.37
C ILE A 216 18.03 12.52 -2.00
N GLY A 217 19.29 12.75 -2.37
CA GLY A 217 19.76 14.03 -2.91
C GLY A 217 19.11 14.44 -4.24
N ILE A 218 18.60 13.48 -5.01
CA ILE A 218 17.82 13.72 -6.25
C ILE A 218 16.60 14.62 -5.97
N TRP A 219 16.10 14.60 -4.74
CA TRP A 219 14.85 15.26 -4.35
C TRP A 219 15.09 16.60 -3.64
N LYS A 220 16.35 16.99 -3.43
CA LYS A 220 16.72 18.31 -2.87
C LYS A 220 16.62 19.36 -3.98
N LYS A 221 15.79 20.37 -3.75
CA LYS A 221 15.77 21.61 -4.54
C LYS A 221 16.54 22.69 -3.80
#